data_AF-A0A2N2SQL7-F1
#
_entry.id   AF-A0A2N2SQL7-F1
#
_cell.length_a   1.000
_cell.length_b   1.000
_cell.length_c   1.000
_cell.angle_alpha   90.00
_cell.angle_beta   90.00
_cell.angle_gamma   90.00
#
_symmetry.space_group_name_H-M   'P 1'
#
loop_
_entity.id
_entity.type
_entity.pdbx_description
1 polymer ?
#
loop_
_entity_poly.entity_id
_entity_poly.type
_entity_poly.pdbx_seq_one_letter_code
_entity_poly.pdbx_strand_id
1 'polypeptide(L)'
;MSEFSNPSEIARETLRQLALRRTPPTPDNYLRLYHEIAGTTPTETTFPERFVRQIARRIPRDTAERLRLARQLDQALSDSDAAGGERALTQYLDCLSSEKPPAWSELIGNLLRQWEGRQLGWTTARKRDSLDRVLGASDASALYTRLQSLLRAWGQAPIDPEQPAPETTDAGPPITQQALPSVPTSSIREPDPRSEMDPGALVPALRDLLALAMESVAPAFLGEHPDLLSDARLIATAARDAADVQTLDTVGRQLRKFAHRLELAAADDAEVRDGLLKLLRLLLQNIDELVIDDQWLQGQVEMLRELIDQPTTPRLIDDAGRRLKEVIYKQSQLKHNLAQAQTMLRDMLAGFVDQLASFAQSTGS
;
A
#
# COMPACT_ATOMS: atom_id res chain seq x y z
N MET A 1 -26.17 48.90 -38.17
CA MET A 1 -26.14 47.44 -38.03
C MET A 1 -25.42 46.91 -39.26
N SER A 2 -24.14 46.60 -39.14
CA SER A 2 -23.32 46.17 -40.27
C SER A 2 -23.43 44.66 -40.44
N GLU A 3 -24.12 44.23 -41.51
CA GLU A 3 -24.11 42.85 -41.97
C GLU A 3 -22.70 42.51 -42.48
N PHE A 4 -21.93 41.79 -41.66
CA PHE A 4 -20.64 41.26 -42.06
C PHE A 4 -20.86 39.90 -42.71
N SER A 5 -20.81 39.83 -44.04
CA SER A 5 -20.99 38.57 -44.79
C SER A 5 -19.72 37.72 -44.86
N ASN A 6 -18.56 38.24 -44.45
CA ASN A 6 -17.28 37.56 -44.61
C ASN A 6 -16.74 37.02 -43.26
N PRO A 7 -16.50 35.69 -43.11
CA PRO A 7 -15.99 35.09 -41.88
C PRO A 7 -14.69 35.72 -41.35
N SER A 8 -13.85 36.24 -42.27
CA SER A 8 -12.58 36.90 -41.92
C SER A 8 -12.76 38.30 -41.35
N GLU A 9 -13.84 39.00 -41.71
CA GLU A 9 -14.18 40.34 -41.19
C GLU A 9 -14.80 40.22 -39.80
N ILE A 10 -15.67 39.23 -39.60
CA ILE A 10 -16.20 38.87 -38.28
C ILE A 10 -15.03 38.53 -37.35
N ALA A 11 -14.07 37.70 -37.78
CA ALA A 11 -12.90 37.33 -36.98
C ALA A 11 -11.98 38.51 -36.61
N ARG A 12 -11.88 39.53 -37.47
CA ARG A 12 -11.12 40.75 -37.15
C ARG A 12 -11.87 41.64 -36.17
N GLU A 13 -13.18 41.74 -36.33
CA GLU A 13 -14.01 42.55 -35.43
C GLU A 13 -14.14 41.90 -34.05
N THR A 14 -14.12 40.57 -33.95
CA THR A 14 -14.09 39.88 -32.66
C THR A 14 -12.81 40.15 -31.89
N LEU A 15 -11.64 40.05 -32.53
CA LEU A 15 -10.36 40.39 -31.90
C LEU A 15 -10.31 41.86 -31.49
N ARG A 16 -10.86 42.76 -32.32
CA ARG A 16 -10.97 44.18 -32.00
C ARG A 16 -11.87 44.41 -30.78
N GLN A 17 -13.02 43.74 -30.69
CA GLN A 17 -13.91 43.84 -29.53
C GLN A 17 -13.35 43.18 -28.28
N LEU A 18 -12.57 42.09 -28.42
CA LEU A 18 -11.88 41.42 -27.32
C LEU A 18 -10.80 42.34 -26.71
N ALA A 19 -10.05 43.04 -27.57
CA ALA A 19 -9.08 44.05 -27.17
C ALA A 19 -9.74 45.29 -26.53
N LEU A 20 -10.89 45.75 -27.06
CA LEU A 20 -11.63 46.88 -26.51
C LEU A 20 -12.28 46.57 -25.15
N ARG A 21 -12.83 45.36 -24.98
CA ARG A 21 -13.47 44.90 -23.74
C ARG A 21 -12.46 44.43 -22.67
N ARG A 22 -11.16 44.43 -22.96
CA ARG A 22 -10.06 43.98 -22.07
C ARG A 22 -10.29 42.60 -21.45
N THR A 23 -11.00 41.72 -22.15
CA THR A 23 -11.16 40.32 -21.73
C THR A 23 -9.92 39.53 -22.14
N PRO A 24 -9.47 38.54 -21.36
CA PRO A 24 -8.35 37.69 -21.76
C PRO A 24 -8.73 36.93 -23.05
N PRO A 25 -7.82 36.82 -24.04
CA PRO A 25 -8.04 36.09 -25.28
C PRO A 25 -7.99 34.58 -25.02
N THR A 26 -8.96 34.07 -24.26
CA THR A 26 -9.22 32.65 -24.11
C THR A 26 -10.09 32.15 -25.27
N PRO A 27 -9.95 30.88 -25.69
CA PRO A 27 -10.74 30.30 -26.78
C PRO A 27 -12.25 30.48 -26.61
N ASP A 28 -12.76 30.36 -25.38
CA ASP A 28 -14.18 30.48 -25.07
C ASP A 28 -14.72 31.92 -25.26
N ASN A 29 -13.94 32.93 -24.86
CA ASN A 29 -14.31 34.34 -25.02
C ASN A 29 -14.34 34.75 -26.50
N TYR A 30 -13.41 34.20 -27.30
CA TYR A 30 -13.39 34.42 -28.74
C TYR A 30 -14.63 33.85 -29.43
N LEU A 31 -14.97 32.59 -29.12
CA LEU A 31 -16.16 31.95 -29.66
C LEU A 31 -17.44 32.73 -29.30
N ARG A 32 -17.57 33.15 -28.04
CA ARG A 32 -18.74 33.91 -27.59
C ARG A 32 -18.92 35.22 -28.36
N LEU A 33 -17.86 36.01 -28.52
CA LEU A 33 -17.88 37.27 -29.26
C LEU A 33 -18.07 37.06 -30.76
N TYR A 34 -17.51 35.98 -31.32
CA TYR A 34 -17.68 35.61 -32.72
C TYR A 34 -19.13 35.30 -33.05
N HIS A 35 -19.78 34.52 -32.20
CA HIS A 35 -21.20 34.22 -32.35
C HIS A 35 -22.10 35.44 -32.06
N GLU A 36 -21.74 36.32 -31.11
CA GLU A 36 -22.42 37.60 -30.85
C GLU A 36 -22.40 38.52 -32.10
N ILE A 37 -21.28 38.61 -32.80
CA ILE A 37 -21.12 39.46 -34.00
C ILE A 37 -21.69 38.79 -35.27
N ALA A 38 -21.61 37.46 -35.36
CA ALA A 38 -22.15 36.70 -36.49
C ALA A 38 -23.68 36.52 -36.43
N GLY A 39 -24.35 36.90 -35.33
CA GLY A 39 -25.80 36.74 -35.16
C GLY A 39 -26.26 35.27 -35.09
N THR A 40 -25.33 34.34 -34.86
CA THR A 40 -25.62 32.92 -34.69
C THR A 40 -25.69 32.61 -33.20
N THR A 41 -26.77 31.98 -32.73
CA THR A 41 -26.79 31.43 -31.38
C THR A 41 -25.67 30.40 -31.25
N PRO A 42 -24.97 30.34 -30.11
CA PRO A 42 -23.91 29.36 -29.90
C PRO A 42 -24.52 27.99 -30.19
N THR A 43 -24.08 27.34 -31.27
CA THR A 43 -24.48 25.97 -31.58
C THR A 43 -24.14 25.17 -30.34
N GLU A 44 -25.18 24.66 -29.68
CA GLU A 44 -25.07 23.75 -28.56
C GLU A 44 -23.91 22.81 -28.86
N THR A 45 -22.93 22.79 -27.95
CA THR A 45 -21.77 21.91 -27.96
C THR A 45 -22.09 20.64 -28.72
N THR A 46 -21.63 20.54 -29.97
CA THR A 46 -22.00 19.44 -30.86
C THR A 46 -21.80 18.16 -30.08
N PHE A 47 -22.91 17.47 -29.75
CA PHE A 47 -22.86 16.28 -28.91
C PHE A 47 -21.82 15.35 -29.56
N PRO A 48 -20.71 15.04 -28.87
CA PRO A 48 -19.57 14.42 -29.53
C PRO A 48 -19.87 12.93 -29.72
N GLU A 49 -20.76 12.61 -30.66
CA GLU A 49 -21.30 11.27 -30.92
C GLU A 49 -20.17 10.24 -31.07
N ARG A 50 -19.08 10.62 -31.73
CA ARG A 50 -17.91 9.75 -31.92
C ARG A 50 -17.22 9.41 -30.59
N PHE A 51 -17.08 10.39 -29.69
CA PHE A 51 -16.50 10.22 -28.37
C PHE A 51 -17.42 9.39 -27.48
N VAL A 52 -18.71 9.69 -27.45
CA VAL A 52 -19.69 8.94 -26.66
C VAL A 52 -19.84 7.51 -27.17
N ARG A 53 -19.79 7.28 -28.49
CA ARG A 53 -19.76 5.92 -29.07
C ARG A 53 -18.47 5.16 -28.72
N GLN A 54 -17.34 5.84 -28.60
CA GLN A 54 -16.10 5.23 -28.11
C GLN A 54 -16.21 4.84 -26.63
N ILE A 55 -16.83 5.69 -25.82
CA ILE A 55 -17.11 5.38 -24.41
C ILE A 55 -18.09 4.21 -24.31
N ALA A 56 -19.20 4.22 -25.05
CA ALA A 56 -20.23 3.17 -25.04
C ALA A 56 -19.66 1.77 -25.34
N ARG A 57 -18.62 1.68 -26.18
CA ARG A 57 -17.90 0.43 -26.47
C ARG A 57 -17.01 -0.06 -25.31
N ARG A 58 -16.60 0.82 -24.41
CA ARG A 58 -15.73 0.51 -23.26
C ARG A 58 -16.48 0.36 -21.94
N ILE A 59 -17.79 0.59 -21.94
CA ILE A 59 -18.63 0.44 -20.76
C ILE A 59 -18.79 -1.05 -20.40
N PRO A 60 -18.58 -1.45 -19.13
CA PRO A 60 -18.79 -2.84 -18.68
C PRO A 60 -20.25 -3.28 -18.78
N ARG A 61 -20.49 -4.55 -19.12
CA ARG A 61 -21.83 -5.11 -19.39
C ARG A 61 -22.13 -6.31 -18.50
N ASP A 62 -21.71 -6.20 -17.24
CA ASP A 62 -21.61 -7.35 -16.33
C ASP A 62 -22.94 -7.73 -15.69
N THR A 63 -23.83 -6.74 -15.52
CA THR A 63 -25.13 -6.91 -14.84
C THR A 63 -26.29 -6.73 -15.83
N ALA A 64 -27.41 -7.43 -15.63
CA ALA A 64 -28.60 -7.32 -16.49
C ALA A 64 -29.13 -5.86 -16.60
N GLU A 65 -29.07 -5.09 -15.51
CA GLU A 65 -29.44 -3.67 -15.48
C GLU A 65 -28.47 -2.81 -16.31
N ARG A 66 -27.17 -3.06 -16.18
CA ARG A 66 -26.11 -2.42 -16.96
C ARG A 66 -26.24 -2.70 -18.45
N LEU A 67 -26.57 -3.94 -18.82
CA LEU A 67 -26.82 -4.33 -20.20
C LEU A 67 -28.05 -3.61 -20.77
N ARG A 68 -29.11 -3.42 -19.98
CA ARG A 68 -30.31 -2.67 -20.38
C ARG A 68 -29.99 -1.20 -20.66
N LEU A 69 -29.27 -0.54 -19.75
CA LEU A 69 -28.88 0.86 -19.86
C LEU A 69 -27.88 1.08 -21.01
N ALA A 70 -26.92 0.16 -21.21
CA ALA A 70 -26.00 0.22 -22.34
C ALA A 70 -26.73 0.10 -23.70
N ARG A 71 -27.77 -0.75 -23.81
CA ARG A 71 -28.60 -0.85 -25.01
C ARG A 71 -29.42 0.42 -25.25
N GLN A 72 -29.93 1.05 -24.20
CA GLN A 72 -30.64 2.33 -24.30
C GLN A 72 -29.72 3.46 -24.77
N LEU A 73 -28.47 3.48 -24.31
CA LEU A 73 -27.44 4.39 -24.80
C LEU A 73 -27.11 4.13 -26.28
N ASP A 74 -26.90 2.87 -26.67
CA ASP A 74 -26.61 2.49 -28.07
C ASP A 74 -27.77 2.88 -29.03
N GLN A 75 -29.02 2.76 -28.56
CA GLN A 75 -30.21 3.17 -29.32
C GLN A 75 -30.29 4.70 -29.46
N ALA A 76 -30.11 5.46 -28.37
CA ALA A 76 -30.14 6.92 -28.42
C ALA A 76 -29.01 7.50 -29.31
N LEU A 77 -27.84 6.85 -29.32
CA LEU A 77 -26.72 7.17 -30.21
C LEU A 77 -26.96 6.81 -31.69
N SER A 78 -27.92 5.92 -31.97
CA SER A 78 -28.34 5.57 -33.33
C SER A 78 -29.42 6.52 -33.84
N ASP A 79 -30.28 7.00 -32.95
CA ASP A 79 -31.37 7.94 -33.24
C ASP A 79 -30.91 9.41 -33.22
N SER A 80 -29.62 9.68 -32.99
CA SER A 80 -29.02 11.02 -32.80
C SER A 80 -29.74 11.88 -31.74
N ASP A 81 -30.32 11.24 -30.72
CA ASP A 81 -30.96 11.91 -29.58
C ASP A 81 -29.93 12.18 -28.47
N ALA A 82 -29.35 13.38 -28.47
CA ALA A 82 -28.36 13.80 -27.48
C ALA A 82 -28.91 13.79 -26.04
N ALA A 83 -30.17 14.18 -25.84
CA ALA A 83 -30.79 14.23 -24.52
C ALA A 83 -31.11 12.83 -23.99
N GLY A 84 -31.54 11.92 -24.87
CA GLY A 84 -31.72 10.51 -24.54
C GLY A 84 -30.40 9.81 -24.17
N GLY A 85 -29.33 10.10 -24.92
CA GLY A 85 -27.99 9.57 -24.67
C GLY A 85 -27.41 10.04 -23.34
N GLU A 86 -27.53 11.34 -23.03
CA GLU A 86 -27.10 11.90 -21.74
C GLU A 86 -27.84 11.24 -20.57
N ARG A 87 -29.17 11.13 -20.63
CA ARG A 87 -29.96 10.47 -19.57
C ARG A 87 -29.57 9.02 -19.36
N ALA A 88 -29.39 8.25 -20.44
CA ALA A 88 -28.98 6.84 -20.37
C ALA A 88 -27.58 6.69 -19.76
N LEU A 89 -26.65 7.60 -20.10
CA LEU A 89 -25.31 7.62 -19.53
C LEU A 89 -25.32 7.99 -18.04
N THR A 90 -26.07 9.02 -17.64
CA THR A 90 -26.21 9.41 -16.24
C THR A 90 -26.81 8.29 -15.40
N GLN A 91 -27.88 7.64 -15.88
CA GLN A 91 -28.46 6.47 -15.20
C GLN A 91 -27.47 5.29 -15.11
N TYR A 92 -26.63 5.10 -16.12
CA TYR A 92 -25.57 4.09 -16.09
C TYR A 92 -24.49 4.42 -15.03
N LEU A 93 -24.08 5.68 -14.93
CA LEU A 93 -23.13 6.15 -13.92
C LEU A 93 -23.73 6.05 -12.51
N ASP A 94 -25.00 6.41 -12.32
CA ASP A 94 -25.69 6.26 -11.05
C ASP A 94 -25.79 4.79 -10.63
N CYS A 95 -25.97 3.88 -11.58
CA CYS A 95 -25.94 2.43 -11.33
C CYS A 95 -24.54 1.95 -10.89
N LEU A 96 -23.46 2.52 -11.44
CA LEU A 96 -22.10 2.24 -10.96
C LEU A 96 -21.88 2.78 -9.54
N SER A 97 -22.33 4.01 -9.25
CA SER A 97 -22.19 4.62 -7.94
C SER A 97 -23.07 3.97 -6.86
N SER A 98 -24.17 3.32 -7.27
CA SER A 98 -25.11 2.65 -6.37
C SER A 98 -24.72 1.21 -6.01
N GLU A 99 -23.64 0.66 -6.58
CA GLU A 99 -23.06 -0.58 -6.06
C GLU A 99 -22.52 -0.31 -4.66
N LYS A 100 -23.35 -0.61 -3.66
CA LYS A 100 -23.01 -0.45 -2.25
C LYS A 100 -21.69 -1.16 -1.99
N PRO A 101 -20.66 -0.47 -1.47
CA PRO A 101 -19.41 -1.12 -1.12
C PRO A 101 -19.74 -2.22 -0.09
N PRO A 102 -19.20 -3.44 -0.26
CA PRO A 102 -19.36 -4.49 0.72
C PRO A 102 -18.94 -3.99 2.11
N ALA A 103 -19.73 -4.31 3.14
CA ALA A 103 -19.53 -3.83 4.51
C ALA A 103 -18.31 -4.53 5.16
N TRP A 104 -17.11 -4.17 4.72
CA TRP A 104 -15.85 -4.71 5.19
C TRP A 104 -15.60 -4.42 6.67
N SER A 105 -15.99 -3.23 7.15
CA SER A 105 -15.84 -2.84 8.55
C SER A 105 -16.55 -3.79 9.50
N GLU A 106 -17.80 -4.16 9.19
CA GLU A 106 -18.58 -5.12 9.97
C GLU A 106 -17.99 -6.53 9.87
N LEU A 107 -17.56 -6.95 8.68
CA LEU A 107 -16.99 -8.29 8.46
C LEU A 107 -15.66 -8.45 9.22
N ILE A 108 -14.75 -7.48 9.13
CA ILE A 108 -13.45 -7.50 9.82
C ILE A 108 -13.65 -7.43 11.34
N GLY A 109 -14.57 -6.59 11.81
CA GLY A 109 -14.92 -6.53 13.24
C GLY A 109 -15.45 -7.87 13.77
N ASN A 110 -16.30 -8.56 13.00
CA ASN A 110 -16.79 -9.88 13.37
C ASN A 110 -15.71 -10.96 13.29
N LEU A 111 -14.79 -10.88 12.32
CA LEU A 111 -13.65 -11.79 12.20
C LEU A 111 -12.74 -11.70 13.43
N LEU A 112 -12.37 -10.48 13.86
CA LEU A 112 -11.55 -10.27 15.05
C LEU A 112 -12.24 -10.81 16.32
N ARG A 113 -13.54 -10.53 16.48
CA ARG A 113 -14.32 -11.07 17.62
C ARG A 113 -14.36 -12.61 17.63
N GLN A 114 -14.53 -13.24 16.48
CA GLN A 114 -14.55 -14.71 16.38
C GLN A 114 -13.16 -15.33 16.46
N TRP A 115 -12.11 -14.56 16.15
CA TRP A 115 -10.72 -14.98 16.32
C TRP A 115 -10.37 -15.12 17.80
N GLU A 116 -10.78 -14.15 18.62
CA GLU A 116 -10.57 -14.14 20.08
C GLU A 116 -11.52 -15.11 20.82
N GLY A 117 -12.66 -15.45 20.21
CA GLY A 117 -13.61 -16.41 20.76
C GLY A 117 -13.10 -17.85 20.77
N ARG A 118 -13.21 -18.52 21.94
CA ARG A 118 -13.01 -19.98 22.06
C ARG A 118 -14.19 -20.71 21.40
N GLN A 119 -13.97 -21.26 20.22
CA GLN A 119 -14.95 -22.08 19.51
C GLN A 119 -14.57 -23.56 19.65
N LEU A 120 -15.49 -24.40 20.13
CA LEU A 120 -15.26 -25.85 20.21
C LEU A 120 -15.04 -26.41 18.80
N GLY A 121 -13.94 -27.13 18.58
CA GLY A 121 -13.60 -27.78 17.30
C GLY A 121 -12.71 -26.97 16.35
N TRP A 122 -12.43 -25.69 16.63
CA TRP A 122 -11.54 -24.84 15.83
C TRP A 122 -10.28 -24.44 16.62
N THR A 123 -9.13 -24.99 16.25
CA THR A 123 -7.82 -24.53 16.74
C THR A 123 -7.38 -23.26 16.01
N THR A 124 -6.51 -22.47 16.64
CA THR A 124 -5.94 -21.25 16.03
C THR A 124 -5.21 -21.55 14.71
N ALA A 125 -4.52 -22.70 14.63
CA ALA A 125 -3.89 -23.19 13.41
C ALA A 125 -4.91 -23.48 12.29
N ARG A 126 -6.02 -24.17 12.61
CA ARG A 126 -7.07 -24.49 11.63
C ARG A 126 -7.80 -23.25 11.12
N LYS A 127 -8.01 -22.25 11.99
CA LYS A 127 -8.57 -20.94 11.61
C LYS A 127 -7.63 -20.23 10.62
N ARG A 128 -6.33 -20.18 10.92
CA ARG A 128 -5.31 -19.60 10.03
C ARG A 128 -5.28 -20.27 8.66
N ASP A 129 -5.22 -21.60 8.62
CA ASP A 129 -5.20 -22.35 7.35
C ASP A 129 -6.46 -22.11 6.50
N SER A 130 -7.64 -22.00 7.14
CA SER A 130 -8.89 -21.71 6.43
C SER A 130 -8.93 -20.28 5.86
N LEU A 131 -8.37 -19.31 6.60
CA LEU A 131 -8.23 -17.93 6.13
C LEU A 131 -7.25 -17.84 4.97
N ASP A 132 -6.09 -18.49 5.08
CA ASP A 132 -5.05 -18.52 4.04
C ASP A 132 -5.57 -19.16 2.74
N ARG A 133 -6.42 -20.19 2.83
CA ARG A 133 -7.09 -20.76 1.65
C ARG A 133 -8.06 -19.81 0.97
N VAL A 134 -8.79 -18.99 1.73
CA VAL A 134 -9.74 -18.01 1.17
C VAL A 134 -9.01 -16.81 0.58
N LEU A 135 -7.96 -16.33 1.24
CA LEU A 135 -7.11 -15.24 0.76
C LEU A 135 -6.25 -15.66 -0.44
N GLY A 136 -5.84 -16.92 -0.51
CA GLY A 136 -5.10 -17.48 -1.64
C GLY A 136 -5.94 -17.72 -2.90
N ALA A 137 -7.28 -17.69 -2.80
CA ALA A 137 -8.17 -17.83 -3.95
C ALA A 137 -8.34 -16.47 -4.65
N SER A 138 -7.84 -16.34 -5.86
CA SER A 138 -7.58 -15.08 -6.59
C SER A 138 -8.81 -14.25 -7.05
N ASP A 139 -9.99 -14.46 -6.45
CA ASP A 139 -11.25 -13.84 -6.87
C ASP A 139 -11.64 -12.67 -5.94
N ALA A 140 -11.19 -11.44 -6.26
CA ALA A 140 -11.45 -10.24 -5.45
C ALA A 140 -12.96 -9.94 -5.26
N SER A 141 -13.80 -10.24 -6.26
CA SER A 141 -15.26 -10.03 -6.20
C SER A 141 -15.99 -11.07 -5.34
N ALA A 142 -15.46 -12.28 -5.19
CA ALA A 142 -16.07 -13.35 -4.40
C ALA A 142 -15.50 -13.44 -2.96
N LEU A 143 -14.42 -12.71 -2.68
CA LEU A 143 -13.70 -12.75 -1.40
C LEU A 143 -14.61 -12.40 -0.22
N TYR A 144 -15.44 -11.36 -0.35
CA TYR A 144 -16.39 -10.95 0.69
C TYR A 144 -17.38 -12.07 1.06
N THR A 145 -18.01 -12.67 0.05
CA THR A 145 -18.98 -13.77 0.24
C THR A 145 -18.31 -15.02 0.82
N ARG A 146 -17.09 -15.34 0.37
CA ARG A 146 -16.30 -16.47 0.89
C ARG A 146 -15.91 -16.26 2.36
N LEU A 147 -15.40 -15.09 2.72
CA LEU A 147 -15.10 -14.77 4.13
C LEU A 147 -16.35 -14.81 5.01
N GLN A 148 -17.49 -14.32 4.51
CA GLN A 148 -18.76 -14.41 5.24
C GLN A 148 -19.19 -15.88 5.47
N SER A 149 -18.98 -16.76 4.49
CA SER A 149 -19.25 -18.20 4.64
C SER A 149 -18.32 -18.90 5.63
N LEU A 150 -17.04 -18.51 5.65
CA LEU A 150 -16.04 -19.01 6.60
C LEU A 150 -16.37 -18.57 8.02
N LEU A 151 -16.76 -17.30 8.20
CA LEU A 151 -17.21 -16.76 9.48
C LEU A 151 -18.48 -17.48 10.00
N ARG A 152 -19.39 -17.87 9.10
CA ARG A 152 -20.54 -18.73 9.46
C ARG A 152 -20.11 -20.15 9.85
N ALA A 153 -19.13 -20.74 9.16
CA ALA A 153 -18.59 -22.07 9.47
C ALA A 153 -17.80 -22.11 10.79
N TRP A 154 -17.21 -20.99 11.21
CA TRP A 154 -16.62 -20.85 12.55
C TRP A 154 -17.68 -20.73 13.65
N GLY A 155 -18.82 -20.11 13.34
CA GLY A 155 -19.96 -19.98 14.26
C GLY A 155 -20.81 -21.25 14.39
N GLN A 156 -20.81 -22.12 13.39
CA GLN A 156 -21.46 -23.43 13.45
C GLN A 156 -20.45 -24.45 13.97
N ALA A 157 -20.64 -24.90 15.22
CA ALA A 157 -19.85 -26.00 15.78
C ALA A 157 -19.89 -27.20 14.83
N PRO A 158 -18.76 -27.87 14.55
CA PRO A 158 -18.81 -29.14 13.86
C PRO A 158 -19.63 -30.09 14.73
N ILE A 159 -20.78 -30.55 14.22
CA ILE A 159 -21.32 -31.83 14.66
C ILE A 159 -20.27 -32.85 14.24
N ASP A 160 -19.81 -33.58 15.24
CA ASP A 160 -18.79 -34.62 15.20
C ASP A 160 -18.95 -35.53 13.97
N PRO A 161 -17.98 -35.60 13.04
CA PRO A 161 -17.97 -36.63 12.00
C PRO A 161 -17.62 -38.01 12.57
N GLU A 162 -17.28 -38.12 13.86
CA GLU A 162 -16.90 -39.36 14.55
C GLU A 162 -17.91 -39.83 15.62
N GLN A 163 -19.19 -39.48 15.49
CA GLN A 163 -20.24 -40.27 16.16
C GLN A 163 -20.59 -41.48 15.29
N PRO A 164 -20.36 -42.73 15.76
CA PRO A 164 -20.88 -43.91 15.08
C PRO A 164 -22.40 -43.88 15.17
N ALA A 165 -23.08 -44.01 14.03
CA ALA A 165 -24.53 -44.17 13.98
C ALA A 165 -24.98 -45.40 14.81
N PRO A 166 -26.13 -45.33 15.50
CA PRO A 166 -26.66 -46.48 16.23
C PRO A 166 -27.56 -47.29 15.28
N GLU A 167 -27.03 -48.32 14.63
CA GLU A 167 -27.87 -49.35 14.00
C GLU A 167 -27.33 -50.76 14.28
N THR A 168 -28.00 -51.39 15.26
CA THR A 168 -28.58 -52.74 15.21
C THR A 168 -27.85 -53.88 14.48
N THR A 169 -27.51 -54.88 15.32
CA THR A 169 -27.69 -56.33 15.12
C THR A 169 -26.71 -57.04 14.19
N ASP A 170 -25.80 -57.83 14.75
CA ASP A 170 -25.84 -59.28 14.51
C ASP A 170 -25.25 -60.09 15.69
N ALA A 171 -25.81 -61.28 15.88
CA ALA A 171 -25.70 -62.10 17.08
C ALA A 171 -24.61 -63.20 16.97
N GLY A 172 -23.77 -63.25 18.01
CA GLY A 172 -23.22 -64.49 18.62
C GLY A 172 -21.84 -64.98 18.14
N PRO A 173 -21.16 -65.88 18.90
CA PRO A 173 -21.38 -66.33 20.28
C PRO A 173 -20.14 -66.13 21.21
N PRO A 174 -20.21 -66.45 22.52
CA PRO A 174 -19.21 -66.02 23.51
C PRO A 174 -18.03 -66.98 23.59
N ILE A 175 -16.80 -66.47 23.69
CA ILE A 175 -15.63 -67.28 24.03
C ILE A 175 -15.27 -67.00 25.49
N THR A 176 -15.48 -68.07 26.26
CA THR A 176 -15.10 -68.35 27.65
C THR A 176 -13.71 -67.85 28.03
N GLN A 177 -13.63 -67.18 29.18
CA GLN A 177 -12.39 -66.97 29.93
C GLN A 177 -11.81 -68.34 30.33
N GLN A 178 -10.62 -68.66 29.83
CA GLN A 178 -9.78 -69.72 30.39
C GLN A 178 -8.36 -69.23 30.59
N ALA A 179 -7.87 -69.48 31.79
CA ALA A 179 -6.59 -69.05 32.31
C ALA A 179 -5.44 -70.02 31.97
N LEU A 180 -4.30 -69.43 31.62
CA LEU A 180 -2.89 -69.91 31.75
C LEU A 180 -2.44 -71.06 30.82
N PRO A 181 -1.13 -71.20 30.46
CA PRO A 181 0.06 -70.66 31.12
C PRO A 181 1.14 -69.99 30.23
N SER A 182 2.10 -69.39 30.91
CA SER A 182 3.30 -68.68 30.45
C SER A 182 4.18 -69.46 29.46
N VAL A 183 4.65 -68.76 28.43
CA VAL A 183 5.86 -69.12 27.66
C VAL A 183 6.71 -67.85 27.53
N PRO A 184 8.04 -67.88 27.78
CA PRO A 184 8.87 -66.70 27.72
C PRO A 184 9.12 -66.37 26.24
N THR A 185 8.55 -65.27 25.76
CA THR A 185 8.96 -64.70 24.48
C THR A 185 9.76 -63.45 24.77
N SER A 186 11.04 -63.58 24.44
CA SER A 186 12.07 -62.57 24.39
C SER A 186 11.53 -61.20 23.97
N SER A 187 11.83 -60.20 24.81
CA SER A 187 11.58 -58.79 24.58
C SER A 187 12.15 -58.35 23.23
N ILE A 188 11.29 -58.23 22.22
CA ILE A 188 11.50 -57.25 21.17
C ILE A 188 10.97 -55.94 21.76
N ARG A 189 11.91 -55.10 22.19
CA ARG A 189 11.66 -53.75 22.67
C ARG A 189 11.17 -52.90 21.49
N GLU A 190 9.85 -52.89 21.28
CA GLU A 190 9.20 -51.78 20.58
C GLU A 190 9.44 -50.49 21.38
N PRO A 191 9.83 -49.38 20.73
CA PRO A 191 9.90 -48.10 21.39
C PRO A 191 8.47 -47.63 21.66
N ASP A 192 8.08 -47.68 22.93
CA ASP A 192 6.86 -47.07 23.45
C ASP A 192 6.82 -45.56 23.05
N PRO A 193 5.79 -45.07 22.34
CA PRO A 193 5.66 -43.66 21.99
C PRO A 193 5.19 -42.81 23.19
N ARG A 194 5.09 -43.38 24.39
CA ARG A 194 4.80 -42.67 25.62
C ARG A 194 6.07 -42.53 26.43
N SER A 195 7.01 -41.72 25.93
CA SER A 195 7.92 -41.05 26.85
C SER A 195 7.05 -40.12 27.69
N GLU A 196 6.63 -40.60 28.86
CA GLU A 196 6.17 -39.74 29.94
C GLU A 196 7.22 -38.63 30.07
N MET A 197 6.85 -37.41 29.66
CA MET A 197 7.72 -36.26 29.80
C MET A 197 7.91 -36.06 31.29
N ASP A 198 9.06 -36.49 31.82
CA ASP A 198 9.40 -36.34 33.23
C ASP A 198 9.30 -34.84 33.56
N PRO A 199 8.35 -34.42 34.41
CA PRO A 199 8.17 -33.00 34.75
C PRO A 199 9.46 -32.38 35.31
N GLY A 200 10.32 -33.21 35.92
CA GLY A 200 11.63 -32.81 36.41
C GLY A 200 12.64 -32.46 35.30
N ALA A 201 12.53 -33.08 34.12
CA ALA A 201 13.40 -32.83 32.95
C ALA A 201 12.93 -31.65 32.08
N LEU A 202 11.65 -31.27 32.17
CA LEU A 202 11.09 -30.14 31.43
C LEU A 202 11.66 -28.79 31.88
N VAL A 203 11.85 -28.60 33.20
CA VAL A 203 12.34 -27.33 33.76
C VAL A 203 13.79 -27.02 33.36
N PRO A 204 14.74 -27.97 33.40
CA PRO A 204 16.08 -27.81 32.82
C PRO A 204 16.05 -27.50 31.32
N ALA A 205 15.25 -28.24 30.54
CA ALA A 205 15.15 -28.02 29.09
C ALA A 205 14.63 -26.61 28.74
N LEU A 206 13.63 -26.11 29.48
CA LEU A 206 13.13 -24.75 29.30
C LEU A 206 14.17 -23.68 29.70
N ARG A 207 14.99 -23.93 30.74
CA ARG A 207 16.09 -23.05 31.14
C ARG A 207 17.16 -22.96 30.05
N ASP A 208 17.53 -24.10 29.47
CA ASP A 208 18.50 -24.16 28.38
C ASP A 208 18.00 -23.45 27.12
N LEU A 209 16.72 -23.65 26.76
CA LEU A 209 16.10 -22.96 25.63
C LEU A 209 16.01 -21.44 25.85
N LEU A 210 15.68 -20.99 27.07
CA LEU A 210 15.66 -19.57 27.41
C LEU A 210 17.08 -18.97 27.32
N ALA A 211 18.08 -19.65 27.90
CA ALA A 211 19.47 -19.21 27.83
C ALA A 211 19.98 -19.17 26.39
N LEU A 212 19.65 -20.17 25.57
CA LEU A 212 19.98 -20.21 24.15
C LEU A 212 19.35 -19.04 23.40
N ALA A 213 18.08 -18.74 23.63
CA ALA A 213 17.40 -17.60 23.01
C ALA A 213 18.07 -16.26 23.39
N MET A 214 18.40 -16.09 24.67
CA MET A 214 19.05 -14.88 25.18
C MET A 214 20.50 -14.70 24.69
N GLU A 215 21.24 -15.80 24.46
CA GLU A 215 22.64 -15.72 24.03
C GLU A 215 22.83 -15.71 22.51
N SER A 216 21.94 -16.35 21.74
CA SER A 216 22.08 -16.47 20.28
C SER A 216 21.27 -15.43 19.52
N VAL A 217 20.03 -15.15 19.96
CA VAL A 217 19.12 -14.28 19.23
C VAL A 217 19.26 -12.84 19.68
N ALA A 218 19.36 -12.59 20.99
CA ALA A 218 19.42 -11.22 21.52
C ALA A 218 20.59 -10.38 20.93
N PRO A 219 21.82 -10.91 20.75
CA PRO A 219 22.91 -10.13 20.17
C PRO A 219 22.72 -9.71 18.71
N ALA A 220 21.95 -10.48 17.94
CA ALA A 220 21.67 -10.14 16.54
C ALA A 220 20.76 -8.91 16.42
N PHE A 221 19.92 -8.64 17.43
CA PHE A 221 18.95 -7.55 17.42
C PHE A 221 19.34 -6.37 18.31
N LEU A 222 20.23 -6.59 19.30
CA LEU A 222 20.65 -5.59 20.29
C LEU A 222 22.03 -4.99 20.02
N GLY A 223 22.56 -5.12 18.81
CA GLY A 223 23.92 -4.68 18.47
C GLY A 223 24.22 -3.21 18.80
N GLU A 224 23.20 -2.35 18.81
CA GLU A 224 23.32 -0.92 19.12
C GLU A 224 23.15 -0.58 20.61
N HIS A 225 22.76 -1.55 21.45
CA HIS A 225 22.47 -1.36 22.88
C HIS A 225 23.34 -2.27 23.78
N PRO A 226 24.59 -1.87 24.11
CA PRO A 226 25.53 -2.71 24.87
C PRO A 226 25.03 -3.03 26.30
N ASP A 227 24.27 -2.14 26.91
CA ASP A 227 23.70 -2.33 28.25
C ASP A 227 22.66 -3.46 28.25
N LEU A 228 21.75 -3.48 27.26
CA LEU A 228 20.75 -4.54 27.11
C LEU A 228 21.39 -5.89 26.78
N LEU A 229 22.50 -5.89 26.04
CA LEU A 229 23.30 -7.09 25.81
C LEU A 229 23.89 -7.66 27.11
N SER A 230 24.38 -6.80 27.99
CA SER A 230 24.89 -7.21 29.30
C SER A 230 23.77 -7.78 30.19
N ASP A 231 22.61 -7.13 30.23
CA ASP A 231 21.43 -7.58 30.96
C ASP A 231 20.95 -8.95 30.43
N ALA A 232 20.91 -9.11 29.11
CA ALA A 232 20.53 -10.35 28.45
C ALA A 232 21.42 -11.53 28.85
N ARG A 233 22.75 -11.30 28.89
CA ARG A 233 23.72 -12.32 29.33
C ARG A 233 23.58 -12.65 30.81
N LEU A 234 23.39 -11.64 31.67
CA LEU A 234 23.18 -11.84 33.10
C LEU A 234 21.90 -12.64 33.39
N ILE A 235 20.82 -12.38 32.65
CA ILE A 235 19.57 -13.13 32.76
C ILE A 235 19.75 -14.56 32.25
N ALA A 236 20.50 -14.77 31.16
CA ALA A 236 20.80 -16.11 30.65
C ALA A 236 21.60 -16.96 31.65
N THR A 237 22.63 -16.38 32.28
CA THR A 237 23.41 -17.07 33.32
C THR A 237 22.56 -17.33 34.56
N ALA A 238 21.79 -16.34 35.02
CA ALA A 238 20.90 -16.51 36.17
C ALA A 238 19.79 -17.56 35.92
N ALA A 239 19.31 -17.69 34.68
CA ALA A 239 18.33 -18.71 34.30
C ALA A 239 18.92 -20.13 34.30
N ARG A 240 20.20 -20.29 33.90
CA ARG A 240 20.91 -21.59 33.99
C ARG A 240 21.14 -22.02 35.44
N ASP A 241 21.54 -21.07 36.29
CA ASP A 241 21.90 -21.35 37.69
C ASP A 241 20.69 -21.42 38.63
N ALA A 242 19.49 -21.05 38.18
CA ALA A 242 18.28 -21.07 38.98
C ALA A 242 17.84 -22.50 39.31
N ALA A 243 18.21 -22.99 40.50
CA ALA A 243 17.82 -24.32 41.01
C ALA A 243 16.51 -24.34 41.80
N ASP A 244 16.02 -23.17 42.25
CA ASP A 244 14.88 -23.05 43.17
C ASP A 244 13.78 -22.15 42.60
N VAL A 245 12.54 -22.33 43.11
CA VAL A 245 11.39 -21.52 42.70
C VAL A 245 11.61 -20.03 43.01
N GLN A 246 12.32 -19.70 44.09
CA GLN A 246 12.60 -18.30 44.47
C GLN A 246 13.62 -17.63 43.53
N THR A 247 14.64 -18.37 43.09
CA THR A 247 15.62 -17.85 42.12
C THR A 247 14.97 -17.71 40.75
N LEU A 248 14.10 -18.64 40.37
CA LEU A 248 13.31 -18.55 39.14
C LEU A 248 12.34 -17.36 39.14
N ASP A 249 11.68 -17.04 40.26
CA ASP A 249 10.84 -15.83 40.37
C ASP A 249 11.67 -14.55 40.23
N THR A 250 12.90 -14.55 40.76
CA THR A 250 13.83 -13.42 40.63
C THR A 250 14.24 -13.22 39.17
N VAL A 251 14.58 -14.30 38.46
CA VAL A 251 14.84 -14.28 37.01
C VAL A 251 13.60 -13.82 36.24
N GLY A 252 12.41 -14.27 36.60
CA GLY A 252 11.16 -13.82 35.99
C GLY A 252 10.91 -12.31 36.18
N ARG A 253 11.22 -11.76 37.35
CA ARG A 253 11.16 -10.30 37.59
C ARG A 253 12.21 -9.54 36.78
N GLN A 254 13.43 -10.05 36.65
CA GLN A 254 14.47 -9.46 35.81
C GLN A 254 14.09 -9.51 34.32
N LEU A 255 13.55 -10.64 33.85
CA LEU A 255 13.09 -10.82 32.48
C LEU A 255 11.95 -9.86 32.13
N ARG A 256 10.98 -9.63 33.03
CA ARG A 256 9.94 -8.62 32.83
C ARG A 256 10.50 -7.20 32.72
N LYS A 257 11.46 -6.84 33.59
CA LYS A 257 12.15 -5.53 33.51
C LYS A 257 12.93 -5.38 32.21
N PHE A 258 13.66 -6.42 31.81
CA PHE A 258 14.37 -6.47 30.55
C PHE A 258 13.43 -6.34 29.35
N ALA A 259 12.31 -7.08 29.33
CA ALA A 259 11.32 -6.99 28.27
C ALA A 259 10.76 -5.56 28.12
N HIS A 260 10.47 -4.88 29.23
CA HIS A 260 10.01 -3.49 29.18
C HIS A 260 11.10 -2.52 28.69
N ARG A 261 12.35 -2.70 29.12
CA ARG A 261 13.49 -1.91 28.61
C ARG A 261 13.75 -2.15 27.12
N LEU A 262 13.61 -3.40 26.67
CA LEU A 262 13.73 -3.79 25.27
C LEU A 262 12.63 -3.14 24.42
N GLU A 263 11.39 -3.12 24.92
CA GLU A 263 10.27 -2.45 24.26
C GLU A 263 10.50 -0.95 24.13
N LEU A 264 10.96 -0.29 25.20
CA LEU A 264 11.33 1.13 25.19
C LEU A 264 12.45 1.40 24.18
N ALA A 265 13.54 0.63 24.22
CA ALA A 265 14.65 0.81 23.28
C ALA A 265 14.24 0.56 21.82
N ALA A 266 13.42 -0.45 21.55
CA ALA A 266 12.90 -0.71 20.22
C ALA A 266 11.97 0.42 19.72
N ALA A 267 11.20 1.03 20.62
CA ALA A 267 10.38 2.20 20.32
C ALA A 267 11.25 3.44 20.03
N ASP A 268 12.27 3.69 20.85
CA ASP A 268 13.23 4.77 20.67
C ASP A 268 13.97 4.63 19.32
N ASP A 269 14.46 3.43 18.99
CA ASP A 269 15.11 3.14 17.70
C ASP A 269 14.17 3.37 16.52
N ALA A 270 12.88 3.03 16.69
CA ALA A 270 11.86 3.29 15.67
C ALA A 270 11.57 4.79 15.51
N GLU A 271 11.53 5.55 16.60
CA GLU A 271 11.34 7.00 16.59
C GLU A 271 12.54 7.71 15.96
N VAL A 272 13.77 7.32 16.31
CA VAL A 272 14.99 7.84 15.68
C VAL A 272 14.98 7.56 14.19
N ARG A 273 14.64 6.34 13.77
CA ARG A 273 14.53 5.98 12.35
C ARG A 273 13.51 6.85 11.62
N ASP A 274 12.31 7.03 12.18
CA ASP A 274 11.29 7.89 11.58
C ASP A 274 11.74 9.36 11.52
N GLY A 275 12.38 9.85 12.57
CA GLY A 275 12.98 11.18 12.61
C GLY A 275 14.03 11.40 11.52
N LEU A 276 14.92 10.43 11.31
CA LEU A 276 15.92 10.47 10.23
C LEU A 276 15.26 10.45 8.84
N LEU A 277 14.23 9.63 8.63
CA LEU A 277 13.49 9.61 7.36
C LEU A 277 12.75 10.94 7.12
N LYS A 278 12.18 11.54 8.17
CA LYS A 278 11.55 12.86 8.09
C LYS A 278 12.55 13.95 7.72
N LEU A 279 13.74 13.94 8.33
CA LEU A 279 14.83 14.85 7.95
C LEU A 279 15.27 14.65 6.49
N LEU A 280 15.37 13.40 6.04
CA LEU A 280 15.71 13.09 4.64
C LEU A 280 14.63 13.60 3.67
N ARG A 281 13.34 13.42 4.00
CA ARG A 281 12.23 13.99 3.21
C ARG A 281 12.29 15.51 3.14
N LEU A 282 12.60 16.18 4.25
CA LEU A 282 12.78 17.64 4.29
C LEU A 282 13.97 18.10 3.42
N LEU A 283 15.09 17.36 3.44
CA LEU A 283 16.23 17.65 2.57
C LEU A 283 15.87 17.48 1.08
N LEU A 284 15.13 16.42 0.74
CA LEU A 284 14.66 16.19 -0.63
C LEU A 284 13.68 17.29 -1.09
N GLN A 285 12.76 17.71 -0.23
CA GLN A 285 11.90 18.86 -0.49
C GLN A 285 12.68 20.15 -0.70
N ASN A 286 13.72 20.39 0.10
CA ASN A 286 14.58 21.55 -0.10
C ASN A 286 15.31 21.52 -1.45
N ILE A 287 15.71 20.34 -1.93
CA ILE A 287 16.34 20.19 -3.25
C ILE A 287 15.34 20.46 -4.38
N ASP A 288 14.09 20.01 -4.28
CA ASP A 288 13.04 20.30 -5.25
C ASP A 288 12.78 21.79 -5.38
N GLU A 289 12.68 22.51 -4.25
CA GLU A 289 12.46 23.96 -4.26
C GLU A 289 13.64 24.74 -4.87
N LEU A 290 14.86 24.19 -4.76
CA LEU A 290 16.06 24.84 -5.28
C LEU A 290 16.27 24.63 -6.79
N VAL A 291 15.59 23.66 -7.40
CA VAL A 291 15.78 23.25 -8.80
C VAL A 291 14.50 23.55 -9.58
N ILE A 292 14.38 24.79 -10.04
CA ILE A 292 13.12 25.31 -10.57
C ILE A 292 12.78 24.80 -11.99
N ASP A 293 13.70 24.20 -12.74
CA ASP A 293 13.46 23.90 -14.18
C ASP A 293 13.93 22.51 -14.68
N ASP A 294 14.40 21.60 -13.81
CA ASP A 294 15.00 20.34 -14.27
C ASP A 294 14.07 19.13 -14.01
N GLN A 295 13.29 18.76 -15.04
CA GLN A 295 12.36 17.61 -15.01
C GLN A 295 13.06 16.29 -14.63
N TRP A 296 14.35 16.15 -14.93
CA TRP A 296 15.12 14.97 -14.56
C TRP A 296 15.36 14.89 -13.05
N LEU A 297 15.71 16.01 -12.41
CA LEU A 297 15.92 16.07 -10.96
C LEU A 297 14.62 15.84 -10.21
N GLN A 298 13.52 16.45 -10.65
CA GLN A 298 12.19 16.24 -10.08
C GLN A 298 11.77 14.76 -10.14
N GLY A 299 11.99 14.07 -11.27
CA GLY A 299 11.69 12.65 -11.38
C GLY A 299 12.55 11.74 -10.48
N GLN A 300 13.82 12.08 -10.26
CA GLN A 300 14.69 11.33 -9.35
C GLN A 300 14.38 11.57 -7.88
N VAL A 301 14.00 12.80 -7.50
CA VAL A 301 13.56 13.12 -6.14
C VAL A 301 12.23 12.44 -5.83
N GLU A 302 11.30 12.39 -6.78
CA GLU A 302 10.03 11.69 -6.61
C GLU A 302 10.25 10.16 -6.44
N MET A 303 11.12 9.55 -7.25
CA MET A 303 11.50 8.15 -7.06
C MET A 303 12.19 7.89 -5.72
N LEU A 304 13.00 8.84 -5.22
CA LEU A 304 13.63 8.75 -3.91
C LEU A 304 12.60 8.84 -2.79
N ARG A 305 11.58 9.71 -2.91
CA ARG A 305 10.45 9.76 -1.96
C ARG A 305 9.68 8.46 -1.93
N GLU A 306 9.34 7.91 -3.10
CA GLU A 306 8.62 6.65 -3.21
C GLU A 306 9.40 5.47 -2.61
N LEU A 307 10.73 5.47 -2.74
CA LEU A 307 11.62 4.49 -2.10
C LEU A 307 11.66 4.64 -0.57
N ILE A 308 11.60 5.87 -0.06
CA ILE A 308 11.62 6.17 1.38
C ILE A 308 10.28 5.84 2.06
N ASP A 309 9.17 5.88 1.32
CA ASP A 309 7.84 5.57 1.85
C ASP A 309 7.56 4.06 1.97
N GLN A 310 8.43 3.21 1.43
CA GLN A 310 8.36 1.76 1.57
C GLN A 310 9.02 1.28 2.88
N PRO A 311 8.63 0.11 3.43
CA PRO A 311 9.28 -0.44 4.62
C PRO A 311 10.79 -0.59 4.39
N THR A 312 11.56 0.18 5.15
CA THR A 312 13.01 0.32 4.98
C THR A 312 13.72 -1.02 5.05
N THR A 313 14.25 -1.44 3.91
CA THR A 313 15.09 -2.62 3.76
C THR A 313 16.52 -2.15 3.46
N PRO A 314 17.59 -2.82 3.94
CA PRO A 314 18.97 -2.40 3.69
C PRO A 314 19.28 -2.15 2.21
N ARG A 315 18.69 -2.95 1.30
CA ARG A 315 18.81 -2.77 -0.16
C ARG A 315 18.22 -1.45 -0.65
N LEU A 316 17.07 -1.04 -0.11
CA LEU A 316 16.43 0.22 -0.48
C LEU A 316 17.26 1.43 -0.03
N ILE A 317 17.96 1.31 1.10
CA ILE A 317 18.88 2.33 1.59
C ILE A 317 20.09 2.45 0.66
N ASP A 318 20.66 1.33 0.20
CA ASP A 318 21.76 1.33 -0.77
C ASP A 318 21.33 1.96 -2.11
N ASP A 319 20.15 1.60 -2.60
CA ASP A 319 19.60 2.13 -3.85
C ASP A 319 19.28 3.63 -3.73
N ALA A 320 18.68 4.07 -2.62
CA ALA A 320 18.48 5.47 -2.31
C ALA A 320 19.82 6.23 -2.23
N GLY A 321 20.84 5.62 -1.61
CA GLY A 321 22.18 6.20 -1.52
C GLY A 321 22.86 6.37 -2.88
N ARG A 322 22.70 5.41 -3.81
CA ARG A 322 23.20 5.54 -5.19
C ARG A 322 22.51 6.67 -5.94
N ARG A 323 21.19 6.74 -5.87
CA ARG A 323 20.39 7.79 -6.52
C ARG A 323 20.70 9.18 -5.96
N LEU A 324 20.87 9.31 -4.65
CA LEU A 324 21.27 10.57 -4.04
C LEU A 324 22.65 11.04 -4.55
N LYS A 325 23.60 10.12 -4.78
CA LYS A 325 24.89 10.47 -5.41
C LYS A 325 24.72 10.99 -6.84
N GLU A 326 23.82 10.41 -7.62
CA GLU A 326 23.52 10.88 -8.98
C GLU A 326 22.89 12.28 -8.96
N VAL A 327 21.97 12.54 -8.03
CA VAL A 327 21.36 13.86 -7.81
C VAL A 327 22.44 14.89 -7.42
N ILE A 328 23.32 14.56 -6.47
CA ILE A 328 24.43 15.43 -6.05
C ILE A 328 25.36 15.75 -7.22
N TYR A 329 25.70 14.75 -8.03
CA TYR A 329 26.56 14.93 -9.20
C TYR A 329 25.93 15.91 -10.20
N LYS A 330 24.64 15.74 -10.50
CA LYS A 330 23.90 16.62 -11.43
C LYS A 330 23.73 18.03 -10.89
N GLN A 331 23.43 18.19 -9.61
CA GLN A 331 23.37 19.50 -8.96
C GLN A 331 24.72 20.24 -9.04
N SER A 332 25.84 19.53 -8.85
CA SER A 332 27.18 20.09 -9.00
C SER A 332 27.45 20.57 -10.43
N GLN A 333 27.05 19.77 -11.42
CA GLN A 333 27.18 20.13 -12.84
C GLN A 333 26.34 21.36 -13.20
N LEU A 334 25.08 21.44 -12.74
CA LEU A 334 24.22 22.60 -12.95
C LEU A 334 24.80 23.87 -12.31
N LYS A 335 25.29 23.76 -11.07
CA LYS A 335 25.94 24.88 -10.37
C LYS A 335 27.17 25.38 -11.14
N HIS A 336 27.98 24.47 -11.69
CA HIS A 336 29.13 24.83 -12.50
C HIS A 336 28.72 25.55 -13.80
N ASN A 337 27.74 25.01 -14.52
CA ASN A 337 27.23 25.60 -15.75
C ASN A 337 26.64 26.99 -15.51
N LEU A 338 25.90 27.18 -14.41
CA LEU A 338 25.33 28.47 -14.01
C LEU A 338 26.45 29.49 -13.73
N ALA A 339 27.47 29.10 -12.95
CA ALA A 339 28.62 29.96 -12.67
C ALA A 339 29.37 30.35 -13.96
N GLN A 340 29.52 29.41 -14.90
CA GLN A 340 30.16 29.67 -16.18
C GLN A 340 29.32 30.63 -17.05
N ALA A 341 28.00 30.42 -17.12
CA ALA A 341 27.09 31.29 -17.86
C ALA A 341 27.05 32.71 -17.29
N GLN A 342 27.06 32.87 -15.95
CA GLN A 342 27.18 34.17 -15.30
C GLN A 342 28.50 34.87 -15.63
N THR A 343 29.60 34.11 -15.70
CA THR A 343 30.92 34.64 -16.06
C THR A 343 30.91 35.12 -17.52
N MET A 344 30.43 34.30 -18.46
CA MET A 344 30.28 34.68 -19.87
C MET A 344 29.38 35.91 -20.06
N LEU A 345 28.26 36.01 -19.33
CA LEU A 345 27.39 37.19 -19.37
C LEU A 345 28.12 38.45 -18.89
N ARG A 346 28.92 38.33 -17.82
CA ARG A 346 29.72 39.43 -17.29
C ARG A 346 30.78 39.88 -18.30
N ASP A 347 31.45 38.92 -18.95
CA ASP A 347 32.47 39.19 -19.97
C ASP A 347 31.85 39.83 -21.23
N MET A 348 30.70 39.33 -21.70
CA MET A 348 29.98 39.94 -22.82
C MET A 348 29.51 41.36 -22.51
N LEU A 349 28.95 41.61 -21.32
CA LEU A 349 28.54 42.95 -20.88
C LEU A 349 29.73 43.91 -20.80
N ALA A 350 30.87 43.45 -20.28
CA ALA A 350 32.11 44.24 -20.28
C ALA A 350 32.53 44.59 -21.71
N GLY A 351 32.54 43.61 -22.63
CA GLY A 351 32.85 43.84 -24.04
C GLY A 351 31.89 44.80 -24.76
N PHE A 352 30.59 44.74 -24.47
CA PHE A 352 29.61 45.69 -25.00
C PHE A 352 29.81 47.11 -24.48
N VAL A 353 30.17 47.26 -23.21
CA VAL A 353 30.48 48.57 -22.62
C VAL A 353 31.76 49.15 -23.23
N ASP A 354 32.79 48.33 -23.45
CA ASP A 354 34.02 48.76 -24.11
C ASP A 354 33.76 49.16 -25.58
N GLN A 355 32.94 48.41 -26.31
CA GLN A 355 32.53 48.79 -27.67
C GLN A 355 31.71 50.08 -27.71
N LEU A 356 30.80 50.30 -26.76
CA LEU A 356 30.05 51.55 -26.64
C LEU A 356 30.98 52.74 -26.35
N ALA A 357 31.96 52.56 -25.47
CA ALA A 357 32.96 53.58 -25.18
C ALA A 357 33.83 53.90 -26.41
N SER A 358 34.22 52.88 -27.19
CA SER A 358 34.98 53.06 -28.44
C SER A 358 34.16 53.75 -29.53
N PHE A 359 32.85 53.45 -29.64
CA PHE A 359 31.96 54.07 -30.62
C PHE A 359 31.65 55.53 -30.29
N ALA A 360 31.52 55.87 -29.01
CA ALA A 360 31.36 57.25 -28.55
C ALA A 360 32.63 58.10 -28.81
N GLN A 361 33.82 57.49 -28.74
CA GLN A 361 35.07 58.17 -29.08
C GLN A 361 35.24 58.37 -30.60
N SER A 362 34.81 57.41 -31.43
CA SER A 362 34.96 57.51 -32.89
C SER A 362 33.93 58.42 -33.58
N THR A 363 32.80 58.70 -32.93
CA THR A 363 31.78 59.65 -33.42
C THR A 363 31.94 61.06 -32.82
N GLY A 364 32.86 61.24 -31.87
CA GLY A 364 33.17 62.52 -31.21
C GLY A 364 34.35 63.30 -31.79
N SER A 365 35.03 62.75 -32.80
CA SER A 365 36.05 63.42 -33.63
C SER A 365 35.50 63.69 -35.02
#